data_AF-A0AAN9LNR2-F1
#
_entry.id   AF-A0AAN9LNR2-F1
#
_cell.length_a   1.000
_cell.length_b   1.000
_cell.length_c   1.000
_cell.angle_alpha   90.00
_cell.angle_beta   90.00
_cell.angle_gamma   90.00
#
_symmetry.space_group_name_H-M   'P 1'
#
loop_
_entity.id
_entity.type
_entity.pdbx_description
1 polymer ?
#
loop_
_entity_poly.entity_id
_entity_poly.type
_entity_poly.pdbx_seq_one_letter_code
_entity_poly.pdbx_strand_id
1 'polypeptide(L)'
;MGTLICKPISSWIKGLGINPAMADAVILYNSDWNPHIDLQPQNRAYRIGINMNGGQKQRIQLARAVYNDADIYLLDDPSSAVDAHTAAILFNNCVMTALREKTVILVNHQVEFLS
;
A
#
# COMPACT_ATOMS: atom_id res chain seq x y z
N MET A 1 3.02 -17.07 -4.46
CA MET A 1 2.80 -17.10 -3.00
C MET A 1 3.80 -16.16 -2.35
N GLY A 2 3.55 -14.86 -2.43
CA GLY A 2 4.41 -13.83 -1.84
C GLY A 2 3.52 -12.91 -1.02
N THR A 3 3.67 -12.91 0.29
CA THR A 3 2.90 -12.03 1.16
C THR A 3 3.76 -10.79 1.42
N LEU A 4 3.37 -9.64 0.89
CA LEU A 4 3.95 -8.34 1.27
C LEU A 4 3.36 -7.92 2.61
N ILE A 5 3.87 -8.53 3.69
CA ILE A 5 3.46 -8.19 5.05
C ILE A 5 4.41 -7.12 5.60
N CYS A 6 3.86 -5.98 6.01
CA CYS A 6 4.56 -5.03 6.86
C CYS A 6 4.86 -5.71 8.22
N LYS A 7 6.13 -6.00 8.49
CA LYS A 7 6.59 -6.78 9.66
C LYS A 7 6.03 -6.35 11.03
N PRO A 8 5.85 -5.04 11.37
CA PRO A 8 5.40 -4.62 12.70
C PRO A 8 3.98 -5.09 13.05
N ILE A 9 3.09 -5.09 12.07
CA ILE A 9 1.69 -5.48 12.29
C ILE A 9 1.59 -7.01 12.31
N SER A 10 2.36 -7.72 11.49
CA SER A 10 2.36 -9.20 11.47
C SER A 10 2.54 -9.87 12.84
N SER A 11 3.37 -9.29 13.72
CA SER A 11 3.57 -9.76 15.09
C SER A 11 2.38 -9.43 16.00
N TRP A 12 1.73 -8.30 15.77
CA TRP A 12 0.58 -7.82 16.54
C TRP A 12 -0.68 -8.63 16.22
N ILE A 13 -0.99 -8.88 14.95
CA ILE A 13 -2.20 -9.62 14.57
C ILE A 13 -2.09 -11.11 14.96
N LYS A 14 -0.87 -11.68 14.95
CA LYS A 14 -0.62 -13.04 15.48
C LYS A 14 -0.94 -13.15 16.97
N GLY A 15 -0.73 -12.07 17.73
CA GLY A 15 -1.11 -12.00 19.16
C GLY A 15 -2.63 -11.98 19.40
N LEU A 16 -3.43 -11.63 18.38
CA LEU A 16 -4.89 -11.62 18.42
C LEU A 16 -5.51 -12.95 17.95
N GLY A 17 -4.70 -13.98 17.67
CA GLY A 17 -5.18 -15.29 17.21
C GLY A 17 -5.60 -15.33 15.73
N ILE A 18 -5.37 -14.24 14.99
CA ILE A 18 -5.61 -14.20 13.54
C ILE A 18 -4.40 -14.83 12.86
N ASN A 19 -4.63 -15.86 12.04
CA ASN A 19 -3.57 -16.51 11.26
C ASN A 19 -3.45 -15.85 9.86
N PRO A 20 -2.49 -14.94 9.63
CA PRO A 20 -2.30 -14.30 8.33
C PRO A 20 -1.83 -15.25 7.23
N ALA A 21 -1.54 -16.53 7.54
CA ALA A 21 -1.21 -17.56 6.55
C ALA A 21 -2.45 -18.32 6.02
N MET A 22 -3.62 -18.18 6.66
CA MET A 22 -4.89 -18.75 6.19
C MET A 22 -5.80 -17.72 5.51
N ALA A 23 -5.53 -16.43 5.71
CA ALA A 23 -6.12 -15.38 4.89
C ALA A 23 -5.40 -15.34 3.54
N ASP A 24 -6.15 -15.29 2.45
CA ASP A 24 -5.64 -15.06 1.10
C ASP A 24 -5.07 -13.63 0.97
N ALA A 25 -3.86 -13.44 1.49
CA ALA A 25 -3.05 -12.23 1.54
C ALA A 25 -3.74 -10.97 2.12
N VAL A 26 -3.08 -10.33 3.09
CA VAL A 26 -3.46 -9.00 3.60
C VAL A 26 -2.37 -8.03 3.23
N ILE A 27 -2.69 -7.02 2.42
CA ILE A 27 -1.70 -5.98 2.07
C ILE A 27 -1.89 -4.80 2.99
N LEU A 28 -0.89 -4.59 3.83
CA LEU A 28 -0.76 -3.41 4.66
C LEU A 28 -0.03 -2.35 3.86
N TYR A 29 -0.78 -1.39 3.35
CA TYR A 29 -0.20 -0.15 2.89
C TYR A 29 0.04 0.74 4.10
N ASN A 30 1.26 1.20 4.27
CA ASN A 30 1.59 2.26 5.22
C ASN A 30 2.34 3.33 4.44
N SER A 31 2.08 4.60 4.70
CA SER A 31 2.72 5.72 3.99
C SER A 31 4.24 5.74 4.15
N ASP A 32 4.76 5.05 5.17
CA ASP A 32 6.17 4.98 5.46
C ASP A 32 6.91 3.99 4.55
N TRP A 33 7.86 4.54 3.78
CA TRP A 33 8.79 3.76 2.98
C TRP A 33 9.62 2.82 3.85
N ASN A 34 9.63 1.51 3.56
CA ASN A 34 10.40 0.55 4.35
C ASN A 34 11.79 0.34 3.72
N PRO A 35 12.86 0.94 4.28
CA PRO A 35 14.20 0.83 3.71
C PRO A 35 14.75 -0.61 3.72
N HIS A 36 14.19 -1.54 4.49
CA HIS A 36 14.65 -2.93 4.45
C HIS A 36 14.10 -3.72 3.25
N ILE A 37 12.96 -3.30 2.70
CA ILE A 37 12.29 -4.00 1.59
C ILE A 37 12.44 -3.19 0.29
N ASP A 38 12.40 -1.87 0.40
CA ASP A 38 12.24 -0.97 -0.74
C ASP A 38 13.56 -0.31 -1.18
N LEU A 39 14.68 -0.60 -0.49
CA LEU A 39 16.00 -0.07 -0.85
C LEU A 39 16.49 -0.56 -2.22
N GLN A 40 16.13 -1.77 -2.64
CA GLN A 40 16.51 -2.27 -3.96
C GLN A 40 15.94 -1.41 -5.12
N PRO A 41 14.62 -1.14 -5.18
CA PRO A 41 14.07 -0.23 -6.18
C PRO A 41 14.64 1.19 -6.06
N GLN A 42 14.88 1.71 -4.86
CA GLN A 42 15.54 3.02 -4.67
C GLN A 42 16.96 3.05 -5.23
N ASN A 43 17.78 2.05 -4.93
CA ASN A 43 19.16 1.98 -5.41
C ASN A 43 19.21 1.83 -6.92
N ARG A 44 18.25 1.11 -7.52
CA ARG A 44 18.12 1.00 -8.97
C ARG A 44 17.81 2.36 -9.60
N ALA A 45 16.86 3.11 -9.04
CA ALA A 45 16.53 4.46 -9.49
C ALA A 45 17.73 5.42 -9.34
N TYR A 46 18.41 5.39 -8.20
CA TYR A 46 19.59 6.21 -7.94
C TYR A 46 20.71 5.95 -8.95
N ARG A 47 20.96 4.68 -9.30
CA ARG A 47 22.00 4.28 -10.27
C ARG A 47 21.75 4.79 -11.69
N ILE A 48 20.49 5.08 -12.03
CA ILE A 48 20.13 5.68 -13.33
C ILE A 48 19.93 7.20 -13.24
N GLY A 49 20.37 7.83 -12.15
CA GLY A 49 20.30 9.28 -11.94
C GLY A 49 18.93 9.80 -11.51
N ILE A 50 18.03 8.92 -11.06
CA ILE A 50 16.68 9.29 -10.63
C ILE A 50 16.60 9.24 -9.10
N ASN A 51 16.26 10.37 -8.48
CA ASN A 51 15.94 10.40 -7.05
C ASN A 51 14.43 10.35 -6.84
N MET A 52 13.95 9.42 -6.01
CA MET A 52 12.52 9.25 -5.77
C MET A 52 12.01 10.10 -4.60
N ASN A 53 11.00 10.93 -4.86
CA ASN A 53 10.30 11.68 -3.82
C ASN A 53 9.21 10.85 -3.12
N GLY A 54 8.57 11.42 -2.10
CA GLY A 54 7.50 10.76 -1.32
C GLY A 54 6.37 10.23 -2.19
N GLY A 55 5.78 11.09 -3.04
CA GLY A 55 4.68 10.68 -3.92
C GLY A 55 5.05 9.61 -4.95
N GLN A 56 6.30 9.60 -5.46
CA GLN A 56 6.78 8.54 -6.35
C GLN A 56 6.88 7.20 -5.63
N LYS A 57 7.44 7.20 -4.42
CA LYS A 57 7.52 6.03 -3.53
C LYS A 57 6.12 5.48 -3.22
N GLN A 58 5.19 6.38 -2.87
CA GLN A 58 3.79 6.10 -2.57
C GLN A 58 3.11 5.30 -3.69
N ARG A 59 3.23 5.78 -4.93
CA ARG A 59 2.62 5.14 -6.12
C ARG A 59 3.23 3.77 -6.42
N ILE A 60 4.54 3.62 -6.26
CA ILE A 60 5.22 2.32 -6.48
C ILE A 60 4.72 1.29 -5.46
N GLN A 61 4.60 1.69 -4.18
CA GLN A 61 4.07 0.81 -3.15
C GLN A 61 2.61 0.44 -3.40
N LEU A 62 1.78 1.40 -3.84
CA LEU A 62 0.37 1.15 -4.13
C LEU A 62 0.21 0.22 -5.34
N ALA A 63 1.01 0.43 -6.39
CA ALA A 63 1.05 -0.47 -7.54
C ALA A 63 1.43 -1.89 -7.10
N ARG A 64 2.47 -2.04 -6.26
CA ARG A 64 2.88 -3.34 -5.73
C ARG A 64 1.79 -4.02 -4.91
N ALA A 65 1.00 -3.24 -4.18
CA ALA A 65 -0.17 -3.77 -3.48
C ALA A 65 -1.18 -4.34 -4.48
N VAL A 66 -1.63 -3.54 -5.44
CA VAL A 66 -2.62 -3.96 -6.45
C VAL A 66 -2.13 -5.15 -7.27
N TYR A 67 -0.85 -5.20 -7.64
CA TYR A 67 -0.26 -6.31 -8.41
C TYR A 67 -0.20 -7.64 -7.65
N ASN A 68 -0.31 -7.63 -6.32
CA ASN A 68 -0.22 -8.84 -5.51
C ASN A 68 -1.55 -9.63 -5.47
N ASP A 69 -2.64 -9.05 -5.99
CA ASP A 69 -3.97 -9.68 -6.09
C ASP A 69 -4.41 -10.41 -4.82
N ALA A 70 -4.40 -9.68 -3.71
CA ALA A 70 -4.91 -10.15 -2.42
C ALA A 70 -6.44 -10.15 -2.38
N ASP A 71 -7.05 -10.91 -1.45
CA ASP A 71 -8.50 -10.86 -1.23
C ASP A 71 -8.90 -9.76 -0.25
N ILE A 72 -7.99 -9.38 0.65
CA ILE A 72 -8.20 -8.32 1.63
C ILE A 72 -7.08 -7.28 1.57
N TYR A 73 -7.45 -6.00 1.47
CA TYR A 73 -6.53 -4.86 1.48
C TYR A 73 -6.78 -4.00 2.71
N LEU A 74 -5.72 -3.65 3.42
CA LEU A 74 -5.71 -2.72 4.55
C LEU A 74 -4.85 -1.52 4.16
N LEU A 75 -5.50 -0.43 3.77
CA LEU A 75 -4.84 0.77 3.28
C LEU A 75 -4.79 1.83 4.37
N ASP A 76 -3.61 2.09 4.94
CA ASP A 76 -3.39 3.16 5.94
C ASP A 76 -2.79 4.40 5.26
N ASP A 77 -3.63 5.40 5.06
CA ASP A 77 -3.37 6.67 4.38
C ASP A 77 -2.61 6.51 3.04
N PRO A 78 -3.25 5.92 2.01
CA PRO A 78 -2.60 5.66 0.73
C PRO A 78 -2.32 6.90 -0.11
N SER A 79 -2.80 8.07 0.30
CA SER A 79 -2.68 9.33 -0.44
C SER A 79 -1.82 10.40 0.25
N SER A 80 -1.32 10.18 1.46
CA SER A 80 -0.64 11.21 2.27
C SER A 80 0.53 11.95 1.59
N ALA A 81 1.29 11.25 0.73
CA ALA A 81 2.47 11.80 0.07
C ALA A 81 2.19 12.34 -1.36
N VAL A 82 0.94 12.37 -1.79
CA VAL A 82 0.52 12.89 -3.11
C VAL A 82 -0.45 14.06 -2.95
N ASP A 83 -0.51 14.94 -3.96
CA ASP A 83 -1.47 16.04 -3.96
C ASP A 83 -2.91 15.53 -4.14
N ALA A 84 -3.89 16.37 -3.79
CA ALA A 84 -5.32 16.01 -3.80
C ALA A 84 -5.83 15.53 -5.17
N HIS A 85 -5.32 16.10 -6.27
CA HIS A 85 -5.74 15.68 -7.61
C HIS A 85 -5.20 14.29 -7.95
N THR A 86 -3.92 14.05 -7.69
CA THR A 86 -3.30 12.73 -7.86
C THR A 86 -3.96 11.70 -6.93
N ALA A 87 -4.27 12.07 -5.69
CA ALA A 87 -4.96 11.21 -4.72
C ALA A 87 -6.33 10.76 -5.24
N ALA A 88 -7.14 11.66 -5.82
CA ALA A 88 -8.43 11.32 -6.40
C ALA A 88 -8.32 10.33 -7.56
N ILE A 89 -7.32 10.53 -8.43
CA ILE A 89 -7.03 9.59 -9.53
C ILE A 89 -6.65 8.22 -8.98
N LEU A 90 -5.75 8.16 -8.00
CA LEU A 90 -5.32 6.90 -7.38
C LEU A 90 -6.48 6.19 -6.69
N PHE A 91 -7.31 6.92 -5.95
CA PHE A 91 -8.49 6.35 -5.30
C PHE A 91 -9.46 5.75 -6.32
N ASN A 92 -9.81 6.49 -7.36
CA ASN A 92 -10.76 6.01 -8.36
C ASN A 92 -10.20 4.82 -9.17
N ASN A 93 -8.95 4.89 -9.59
CA ASN A 93 -8.35 3.85 -10.43
C ASN A 93 -7.96 2.61 -9.62
N CYS A 94 -7.40 2.76 -8.43
CA CYS A 94 -6.97 1.63 -7.62
C CYS A 94 -8.11 1.10 -6.77
N VAL A 95 -8.73 1.93 -5.92
CA VAL A 95 -9.71 1.46 -4.95
C VAL A 95 -11.06 1.17 -5.62
N MET A 96 -11.60 2.12 -6.39
CA MET A 96 -12.94 1.98 -6.96
C MET A 96 -12.99 1.09 -8.21
N THR A 97 -11.88 0.99 -8.94
CA THR A 97 -11.81 0.21 -10.19
C THR A 97 -11.04 -1.08 -10.02
N ALA A 98 -9.74 -1.03 -9.72
CA ALA A 98 -8.90 -2.23 -9.67
C ALA A 98 -9.25 -3.18 -8.50
N LEU A 99 -9.65 -2.64 -7.35
CA LEU A 99 -9.99 -3.39 -6.15
C LEU A 99 -11.50 -3.56 -5.95
N ARG A 100 -12.30 -3.31 -7.00
CA ARG A 100 -13.78 -3.31 -6.94
C ARG A 100 -14.39 -4.60 -6.37
N GLU A 101 -13.78 -5.74 -6.67
CA GLU A 101 -14.26 -7.06 -6.24
C GLU A 101 -13.56 -7.58 -4.98
N LYS A 102 -12.69 -6.76 -4.38
CA LYS A 102 -11.87 -7.13 -3.21
C LYS A 102 -12.38 -6.45 -1.95
N THR A 103 -12.06 -7.03 -0.79
CA THR A 103 -12.41 -6.39 0.48
C THR A 103 -11.36 -5.33 0.82
N VAL A 104 -11.74 -4.06 0.86
CA VAL A 104 -10.82 -2.95 1.16
C VAL A 104 -11.24 -2.27 2.46
N ILE A 105 -10.34 -2.23 3.44
CA ILE A 105 -10.44 -1.37 4.61
C ILE A 105 -9.47 -0.21 4.41
N LEU A 106 -10.03 0.99 4.30
CA LEU A 106 -9.28 2.21 4.08
C LEU A 106 -9.33 3.08 5.33
N VAL A 107 -8.16 3.45 5.84
CA VAL A 107 -7.97 4.48 6.85
C VAL A 107 -7.40 5.70 6.14
N ASN A 108 -8.07 6.84 6.27
CA ASN A 108 -7.62 8.09 5.68
C ASN A 108 -7.88 9.24 6.66
N HIS A 109 -6.96 10.20 6.73
CA HIS A 109 -7.13 11.42 7.52
C HIS A 109 -7.89 12.51 6.74
N GLN A 110 -7.95 12.42 5.41
CA GLN A 110 -8.66 13.37 4.56
C GLN A 110 -10.08 12.86 4.23
N VAL A 111 -11.09 13.56 4.75
CA VAL A 111 -12.52 13.18 4.68
C VAL A 111 -13.17 13.50 3.32
N GLU A 112 -12.51 14.31 2.49
CA GLU A 112 -13.03 14.76 1.18
C GLU A 112 -13.21 13.64 0.13
N PHE A 113 -12.73 12.43 0.41
CA PHE A 113 -12.94 11.25 -0.45
C PHE A 113 -14.20 10.45 -0.14
N LEU A 114 -14.95 10.81 0.91
CA LEU A 114 -16.11 10.05 1.41
C LEU A 114 -17.47 10.66 1.01
N SER A 115 -17.49 11.74 0.21
CA SER A 115 -18.71 12.43 -0.23
C SER A 115 -19.21 11.99 -1.60
#